data_AF-A0A2V7SMK1-F1
#
_entry.id   AF-A0A2V7SMK1-F1
#
_cell.length_a   1.000
_cell.length_b   1.000
_cell.length_c   1.000
_cell.angle_alpha   90.00
_cell.angle_beta   90.00
_cell.angle_gamma   90.00
#
_symmetry.space_group_name_H-M   'P 1'
#
loop_
_entity.id
_entity.type
_entity.pdbx_description
1 polymer ?
#
loop_
_entity_poly.entity_id
_entity_poly.type
_entity_poly.pdbx_seq_one_letter_code
_entity_poly.pdbx_strand_id
1 'polypeptide(L)'
;MPRTTTSSDTSPAVDAIRFERYSRMSPAEKAKRITELTRTACMLALEGLRARHPAADKAELLLRLAVLRLGPETVRHVYGWRAPDGP
;
A
#
# COMPACT_ATOMS: atom_id res chain seq x y z
N MET A 1 19.74 -10.53 -16.22
CA MET A 1 18.90 -11.26 -15.24
C MET A 1 17.45 -11.16 -15.69
N PRO A 2 16.83 -12.22 -16.25
CA PRO A 2 15.42 -12.15 -16.61
C PRO A 2 14.61 -12.13 -15.30
N ARG A 3 13.82 -11.08 -15.09
CA ARG A 3 13.13 -10.83 -13.83
C ARG A 3 11.74 -11.46 -13.90
N THR A 4 11.61 -12.64 -13.31
CA THR A 4 10.39 -13.46 -13.30
C THR A 4 9.44 -12.98 -12.21
N THR A 5 8.62 -11.98 -12.48
CA THR A 5 7.38 -11.76 -11.71
C THR A 5 6.21 -11.82 -12.67
N THR A 6 6.04 -12.97 -13.32
CA THR A 6 4.85 -13.27 -14.11
C THR A 6 3.69 -13.40 -13.13
N SER A 7 2.71 -12.52 -13.20
CA SER A 7 1.46 -12.67 -12.45
C SER A 7 0.76 -13.95 -12.91
N SER A 8 0.30 -14.79 -11.98
CA SER A 8 -0.46 -16.01 -12.30
C SER A 8 -1.85 -15.71 -12.88
N ASP A 9 -2.36 -14.50 -12.62
CA ASP A 9 -3.67 -14.00 -13.05
C ASP A 9 -3.53 -13.03 -14.24
N THR A 10 -2.40 -13.06 -14.96
CA THR A 10 -2.17 -12.21 -16.14
C THR A 10 -1.39 -13.00 -17.16
N SER A 11 -1.93 -13.09 -18.39
CA SER A 11 -1.25 -13.82 -19.45
C SER A 11 0.13 -13.21 -19.76
N PRO A 12 1.12 -14.01 -20.19
CA PRO A 12 2.47 -13.51 -20.47
C PRO A 12 2.49 -12.36 -21.49
N ALA A 13 1.62 -12.40 -22.50
CA ALA A 13 1.49 -11.34 -23.50
C ALA A 13 1.04 -10.01 -22.89
N VAL A 14 0.09 -10.04 -21.94
CA VAL A 14 -0.40 -8.83 -21.27
C VAL A 14 0.64 -8.27 -20.30
N ASP A 15 1.39 -9.12 -19.60
CA ASP A 15 2.46 -8.67 -18.72
C ASP A 15 3.63 -8.03 -19.50
N ALA A 16 3.96 -8.56 -20.68
CA ALA A 16 4.93 -7.96 -21.59
C ALA A 16 4.52 -6.54 -22.02
N ILE A 17 3.25 -6.34 -22.40
CA ILE A 17 2.69 -5.02 -22.74
C ILE A 17 2.75 -4.08 -21.53
N ARG A 18 2.40 -4.57 -20.33
CA ARG A 18 2.46 -3.79 -19.09
C ARG A 18 3.88 -3.29 -18.83
N PHE A 19 4.87 -4.16 -18.95
CA PHE A 19 6.28 -3.81 -18.72
C PHE A 19 6.79 -2.80 -19.75
N GLU A 20 6.52 -3.02 -21.04
CA GLU A 20 6.88 -2.10 -22.11
C GLU A 20 6.28 -0.69 -21.89
N ARG A 21 5.00 -0.61 -21.50
CA ARG A 21 4.37 0.67 -21.21
C ARG A 21 5.02 1.35 -20.00
N TYR A 22 5.33 0.59 -18.96
CA TYR A 22 5.95 1.13 -17.74
C TYR A 22 7.41 1.57 -17.94
N SER A 23 8.15 0.93 -18.86
CA SER A 23 9.52 1.33 -19.20
C SER A 23 9.56 2.62 -20.02
N ARG A 24 8.52 2.89 -20.82
CA ARG A 24 8.37 4.11 -21.63
C ARG A 24 7.82 5.33 -20.87
N MET A 25 7.30 5.14 -19.65
CA MET A 25 6.81 6.27 -18.84
C MET A 25 7.95 7.21 -18.44
N SER A 26 7.70 8.50 -18.55
CA SER A 26 8.53 9.52 -17.91
C SER A 26 8.55 9.34 -16.38
N PRO A 27 9.56 9.88 -15.69
CA PRO A 27 9.60 9.86 -14.22
C PRO A 27 8.34 10.46 -13.56
N ALA A 28 7.79 11.54 -14.13
CA ALA A 28 6.60 12.21 -13.61
C ALA A 28 5.33 11.34 -13.75
N GLU A 29 5.13 10.71 -14.91
CA GLU A 29 4.01 9.78 -15.10
C GLU A 29 4.10 8.59 -14.16
N LYS A 30 5.30 8.05 -13.99
CA LYS A 30 5.55 6.94 -13.08
C LYS A 30 5.25 7.33 -11.63
N ALA A 31 5.71 8.49 -11.19
CA ALA A 31 5.42 9.03 -9.86
C ALA A 31 3.91 9.18 -9.64
N LYS A 32 3.19 9.78 -10.60
CA LYS A 32 1.74 9.93 -10.54
C LYS A 32 1.04 8.57 -10.35
N ARG A 33 1.42 7.56 -11.15
CA ARG A 33 0.85 6.21 -11.05
C ARG A 33 1.12 5.55 -9.70
N ILE A 34 2.32 5.71 -9.15
CA ILE A 34 2.67 5.17 -7.83
C ILE A 34 1.86 5.87 -6.73
N THR A 35 1.68 7.20 -6.82
CA THR A 35 0.85 7.94 -5.85
C THR A 35 -0.61 7.49 -5.90
N GLU A 36 -1.19 7.34 -7.09
CA GLU A 36 -2.54 6.81 -7.28
C GLU A 36 -2.68 5.42 -6.67
N LEU A 37 -1.76 4.50 -6.99
CA LEU A 37 -1.76 3.14 -6.46
C LEU A 37 -1.63 3.12 -4.93
N THR A 38 -0.73 3.94 -4.37
CA THR A 38 -0.53 4.04 -2.92
C THR A 38 -1.80 4.52 -2.22
N ARG A 39 -2.50 5.50 -2.79
CA ARG A 39 -3.78 5.97 -2.23
C ARG A 39 -4.83 4.86 -2.24
N THR A 40 -4.94 4.13 -3.34
CA THR A 40 -5.87 2.98 -3.43
C THR A 40 -5.56 1.90 -2.41
N ALA A 41 -4.28 1.53 -2.26
CA ALA A 41 -3.87 0.56 -1.26
C ALA A 41 -4.21 1.02 0.18
N CYS A 42 -4.02 2.31 0.48
CA CYS A 42 -4.40 2.88 1.79
C CYS A 42 -5.91 2.82 2.04
N MET A 43 -6.74 3.09 1.01
CA MET A 43 -8.20 3.00 1.14
C MET A 43 -8.64 1.57 1.42
N LEU A 44 -8.11 0.59 0.68
CA LEU A 44 -8.42 -0.82 0.91
C LEU A 44 -7.97 -1.29 2.30
N ALA A 45 -6.78 -0.87 2.74
CA ALA A 45 -6.30 -1.18 4.08
C ALA A 45 -7.19 -0.56 5.18
N LEU A 46 -7.69 0.66 4.98
CA LEU A 46 -8.62 1.30 5.91
C LEU A 46 -9.94 0.55 6.03
N GLU A 47 -10.52 0.06 4.93
CA GLU A 47 -11.73 -0.76 5.00
C GLU A 47 -11.48 -2.06 5.78
N GLY A 48 -10.34 -2.72 5.52
CA GLY A 48 -9.94 -3.90 6.29
C GLY A 48 -9.76 -3.61 7.79
N LEU A 49 -9.21 -2.45 8.14
CA LEU A 49 -9.06 -2.02 9.53
C LEU A 49 -10.41 -1.75 10.20
N ARG A 50 -11.36 -1.11 9.50
CA ARG A 50 -12.72 -0.91 10.02
C ARG A 50 -13.43 -2.23 10.32
N ALA A 51 -13.26 -3.22 9.44
CA ALA A 51 -13.86 -4.53 9.64
C ALA A 51 -13.26 -5.27 10.85
N ARG A 52 -11.94 -5.14 11.09
CA ARG A 52 -11.25 -5.78 12.22
C ARG A 52 -11.41 -5.05 13.56
N HIS A 53 -11.54 -3.73 13.52
CA HIS A 53 -11.63 -2.88 14.71
C HIS A 53 -12.90 -2.01 14.66
N PRO A 54 -14.10 -2.60 14.79
CA PRO A 54 -15.36 -1.88 14.63
C PRO A 54 -15.60 -0.79 15.69
N ALA A 55 -14.91 -0.86 16.83
CA ALA A 55 -14.97 0.14 17.90
C ALA A 55 -13.92 1.26 17.77
N ALA A 56 -12.97 1.13 16.84
CA ALA A 56 -11.92 2.13 16.66
C ALA A 56 -12.49 3.39 16.01
N ASP A 57 -12.11 4.54 16.57
CA ASP A 57 -12.47 5.82 15.96
C ASP A 57 -11.58 6.12 14.73
N LYS A 58 -11.89 7.23 14.05
CA LYS A 58 -11.13 7.64 12.85
C LYS A 58 -9.64 7.87 13.14
N ALA A 59 -9.29 8.41 14.30
CA ALA A 59 -7.91 8.72 14.64
C ALA A 59 -7.11 7.44 14.87
N GLU A 60 -7.67 6.49 15.59
CA GLU A 60 -7.08 5.17 15.81
C GLU A 60 -6.88 4.43 14.49
N LEU A 61 -7.88 4.42 13.61
CA LEU A 61 -7.77 3.77 12.29
C LEU A 61 -6.65 4.36 11.43
N LEU A 62 -6.42 5.68 11.51
CA LEU A 62 -5.32 6.34 10.80
C LEU A 62 -3.95 5.97 11.39
N LEU A 63 -3.85 5.82 12.72
CA LEU A 63 -2.61 5.39 13.38
C LEU A 63 -2.31 3.91 13.08
N ARG A 64 -3.33 3.04 13.05
CA ARG A 64 -3.20 1.65 12.57
C ARG A 64 -2.75 1.59 11.11
N LEU A 65 -3.31 2.42 10.23
CA LEU A 65 -2.85 2.53 8.85
C LEU A 65 -1.38 3.00 8.80
N ALA A 66 -0.99 3.94 9.66
CA ALA A 66 0.41 4.39 9.75
C ALA A 66 1.34 3.24 10.19
N VAL A 67 0.91 2.38 11.10
CA VAL A 67 1.69 1.18 11.52
C VAL A 67 1.90 0.25 10.34
N LEU A 68 0.86 -0.03 9.54
CA LEU A 68 0.97 -0.87 8.34
C LEU A 68 1.94 -0.29 7.29
N ARG A 69 2.06 1.05 7.22
CA ARG A 69 2.87 1.72 6.19
C ARG A 69 4.31 2.01 6.61
N LEU A 70 4.51 2.36 7.88
CA LEU A 70 5.78 2.89 8.40
C LEU A 70 6.44 1.94 9.40
N GLY A 71 5.70 0.93 9.86
CA GLY A 71 6.10 0.04 10.95
C GLY A 71 5.74 0.59 12.34
N PRO A 72 5.57 -0.30 13.33
CA PRO A 72 5.16 0.07 14.68
C PRO A 72 6.19 0.96 15.39
N GLU A 73 7.48 0.74 15.17
CA GLU A 73 8.53 1.54 15.80
C GLU A 73 8.49 3.00 15.34
N THR A 74 8.37 3.24 14.03
CA THR A 74 8.25 4.60 13.48
C THR A 74 7.03 5.31 14.07
N VAL A 75 5.90 4.61 14.17
CA VAL A 75 4.67 5.21 14.70
C VAL A 75 4.80 5.53 16.18
N ARG A 76 5.42 4.64 16.97
CA ARG A 76 5.72 4.88 18.37
C ARG A 76 6.60 6.12 18.55
N HIS A 77 7.64 6.27 17.73
CA HIS A 77 8.57 7.39 17.84
C HIS A 77 7.98 8.72 17.38
N VAL A 78 7.21 8.74 16.30
CA VAL A 78 6.69 9.98 15.69
C VAL A 78 5.37 10.43 16.31
N TYR A 79 4.48 9.48 16.61
CA TYR A 79 3.11 9.76 17.09
C TYR A 79 2.89 9.40 18.55
N GLY A 80 3.85 8.75 19.23
CA GLY A 80 3.69 8.33 20.62
C GLY A 80 2.62 7.26 20.83
N TRP A 81 2.21 6.56 19.77
CA TRP A 81 1.07 5.65 19.79
C TRP A 81 1.47 4.19 19.60
N ARG A 82 0.76 3.29 20.29
CA ARG A 82 0.86 1.84 20.13
C ARG A 82 -0.54 1.23 20.12
N ALA A 83 -0.76 0.26 19.24
CA ALA A 83 -2.02 -0.47 19.17
C ALA A 83 -2.31 -1.20 20.50
N PRO A 84 -3.52 -1.05 21.07
CA PRO A 84 -3.88 -1.68 22.34
C PRO A 84 -3.84 -3.22 22.33
N ASP A 85 -4.12 -3.80 21.16
CA ASP A 85 -4.30 -5.22 20.90
C ASP A 85 -3.15 -5.86 20.09
N GLY A 86 -2.08 -5.10 19.83
CA GLY A 86 -0.97 -5.52 18.97
C GLY A 86 -1.09 -5.00 17.52
N PRO A 87 -0.03 -5.16 16.72
CA PRO A 87 0.02 -4.66 15.34
C PRO A 87 -0.98 -5.35 14.40
#